data_AF-A0A2V1DE86-F1
#
_entry.id   AF-A0A2V1DE86-F1
#
_cell.length_a   1.000
_cell.length_b   1.000
_cell.length_c   1.000
_cell.angle_alpha   90.00
_cell.angle_beta   90.00
_cell.angle_gamma   90.00
#
_symmetry.space_group_name_H-M   'P 1'
#
loop_
_entity.id
_entity.type
_entity.pdbx_description
1 polymer ?
#
loop_
_entity_poly.entity_id
_entity_poly.type
_entity_poly.pdbx_seq_one_letter_code
_entity_poly.pdbx_strand_id
1 'polypeptide(L)'
;FLLCGSRLNRPTRLKCLEIQSTLSNEVSAEGSISEFLRSFHGLEQLAISTGSPAWTLDIWRAALHHKSTLKAFAYHQRGIVLDEDSPYFEEECDNPDLSLTLYDKEIAEWTSIPSQHPLSEPDLEILGLCCDPELLESVLSPLATKRSLRVIHIRQSATDLKFYASWAIQHHFDAPDESSKSDTPTTYQSSQSEGSGEYVSLELTKPLHDLAQWAFGPNGLLSLEVIVYGDFSYEGRYAHSNVFLCRNAGLHQMQEQDMACKTFRHFSRGDRRQRDLLNKYSSALAACPTGLLFQD
;
A
#
# COMPACT_ATOMS: atom_id res chain seq x y z
N PHE A 1 10.16 0.91 -25.42
CA PHE A 1 8.75 0.50 -25.69
C PHE A 1 7.77 1.63 -25.41
N LEU A 2 7.68 2.16 -24.18
CA LEU A 2 6.71 3.21 -23.79
C LEU A 2 6.76 4.45 -24.70
N LEU A 3 7.95 5.00 -24.97
CA LEU A 3 8.13 6.13 -25.92
C LEU A 3 7.71 5.83 -27.35
N CYS A 4 7.86 4.58 -27.79
CA CYS A 4 7.36 4.18 -29.12
C CYS A 4 5.84 4.08 -29.08
N GLY A 5 5.29 3.50 -28.01
CA GLY A 5 3.86 3.38 -27.76
C GLY A 5 3.14 4.73 -27.71
N SER A 6 3.72 5.73 -27.04
CA SER A 6 3.14 7.09 -26.95
C SER A 6 3.07 7.78 -28.31
N ARG A 7 3.99 7.45 -29.22
CA ARG A 7 4.12 8.03 -30.55
C ARG A 7 3.36 7.26 -31.63
N LEU A 8 2.81 6.09 -31.30
CA LEU A 8 1.92 5.38 -32.21
C LEU A 8 0.60 6.14 -32.28
N ASN A 9 0.33 6.75 -33.43
CA ASN A 9 -0.90 7.51 -33.71
C ASN A 9 -2.12 6.58 -33.93
N ARG A 10 -2.25 5.55 -33.09
CA ARG A 10 -3.31 4.54 -33.11
C ARG A 10 -4.11 4.63 -31.82
N PRO A 11 -5.45 4.44 -31.87
CA PRO A 11 -6.27 4.48 -30.67
C PRO A 11 -5.94 3.31 -29.74
N THR A 12 -5.19 3.60 -28.68
CA THR A 12 -4.90 2.67 -27.59
C THR A 12 -6.12 2.55 -26.69
N ARG A 13 -6.62 1.33 -26.46
CA ARG A 13 -7.80 1.03 -25.63
C ARG A 13 -7.45 0.19 -24.42
N LEU A 14 -6.40 0.59 -23.70
CA LEU A 14 -5.96 -0.10 -22.48
C LEU A 14 -6.90 0.24 -21.33
N LYS A 15 -7.42 -0.79 -20.66
CA LYS A 15 -8.22 -0.66 -19.44
C LYS A 15 -7.39 -0.95 -18.19
N CYS A 16 -6.45 -1.87 -18.28
CA CYS A 16 -5.55 -2.22 -17.19
C CYS A 16 -4.11 -2.08 -17.70
N LEU A 17 -3.25 -1.50 -16.88
CA LEU A 17 -1.83 -1.31 -17.19
C LEU A 17 -1.01 -1.50 -15.93
N GLU A 18 0.03 -2.31 -16.04
CA GLU A 18 1.06 -2.50 -15.03
C GLU A 18 2.42 -2.14 -15.64
N ILE A 19 3.19 -1.31 -14.95
CA ILE A 19 4.54 -0.93 -15.34
C ILE A 19 5.47 -1.18 -14.15
N GLN A 20 6.50 -1.99 -14.35
CA GLN A 20 7.55 -2.21 -13.36
C GLN A 20 8.89 -1.80 -13.96
N SER A 21 9.52 -0.78 -13.38
CA SER A 21 10.86 -0.33 -13.74
C SER A 21 11.84 -0.77 -12.67
N THR A 22 12.82 -1.58 -13.05
CA THR A 22 13.89 -2.05 -12.16
C THR A 22 14.94 -0.97 -11.96
N LEU A 23 15.58 -0.96 -10.78
CA LEU A 23 16.68 -0.05 -10.42
C LEU A 23 17.92 -0.20 -11.31
N SER A 24 18.05 -1.31 -12.03
CA SER A 24 19.16 -1.58 -12.94
C SER A 24 19.18 -0.75 -14.22
N ASN A 25 18.15 0.06 -14.49
CA ASN A 25 18.10 0.90 -15.68
C ASN A 25 18.81 2.24 -15.45
N GLU A 26 19.92 2.47 -16.16
CA GLU A 26 20.68 3.73 -16.16
C GLU A 26 19.87 4.96 -16.65
N VAL A 27 18.69 4.74 -17.25
CA VAL A 27 17.84 5.80 -17.80
C VAL A 27 16.54 5.89 -17.02
N SER A 28 16.31 7.05 -16.40
CA SER A 28 15.07 7.46 -15.74
C SER A 28 13.85 7.17 -16.65
N ALA A 29 13.02 6.21 -16.23
CA ALA A 29 11.84 5.77 -16.97
C ALA A 29 10.63 6.70 -16.76
N GLU A 30 10.66 7.56 -15.75
CA GLU A 30 9.55 8.39 -15.26
C GLU A 30 8.98 9.31 -16.34
N GLY A 31 9.86 9.95 -17.13
CA GLY A 31 9.47 10.80 -18.25
C GLY A 31 8.72 10.01 -19.33
N SER A 32 9.20 8.80 -19.63
CA SER A 32 8.58 7.90 -20.63
C SER A 32 7.24 7.36 -20.15
N ILE A 33 7.14 7.02 -18.86
CA ILE A 33 5.88 6.60 -18.22
C ILE A 33 4.85 7.72 -18.32
N SER A 34 5.25 8.93 -17.93
CA SER A 34 4.37 10.09 -17.91
C SER A 34 3.89 10.49 -19.32
N GLU A 35 4.77 10.45 -20.32
CA GLU A 35 4.40 10.69 -21.73
C GLU A 35 3.42 9.61 -22.22
N PHE A 36 3.67 8.34 -21.89
CA PHE A 36 2.81 7.23 -22.31
C PHE A 36 1.42 7.31 -21.69
N LEU A 37 1.28 7.56 -20.39
CA LEU A 37 -0.02 7.69 -19.73
C LEU A 37 -0.87 8.82 -20.34
N ARG A 38 -0.24 9.92 -20.76
CA ARG A 38 -0.94 11.05 -21.39
C ARG A 38 -1.29 10.83 -22.86
N SER A 39 -0.83 9.73 -23.47
CA SER A 39 -1.04 9.45 -24.89
C SER A 39 -2.37 8.78 -25.22
N PHE A 40 -3.12 8.33 -24.21
CA PHE A 40 -4.39 7.60 -24.41
C PHE A 40 -5.38 7.87 -23.29
N HIS A 41 -6.63 7.46 -23.47
CA HIS A 41 -7.69 7.62 -22.47
C HIS A 41 -8.34 6.28 -22.13
N GLY A 42 -9.14 6.26 -21.06
CA GLY A 42 -9.99 5.10 -20.73
C GLY A 42 -9.36 4.07 -19.79
N LEU A 43 -8.22 4.38 -19.17
CA LEU A 43 -7.60 3.49 -18.20
C LEU A 43 -8.48 3.40 -16.95
N GLU A 44 -8.74 2.16 -16.50
CA GLU A 44 -9.57 1.83 -15.34
C GLU A 44 -8.72 1.33 -14.17
N GLN A 45 -7.60 0.66 -14.45
CA GLN A 45 -6.66 0.14 -13.44
C GLN A 45 -5.22 0.45 -13.84
N LEU A 46 -4.46 0.99 -12.90
CA LEU A 46 -3.05 1.32 -13.08
C LEU A 46 -2.23 0.83 -11.90
N ALA A 47 -1.17 0.08 -12.18
CA ALA A 47 -0.14 -0.25 -11.22
C ALA A 47 1.23 0.20 -11.74
N ILE A 48 2.01 0.88 -10.92
CA ILE A 48 3.35 1.35 -11.28
C ILE A 48 4.32 1.02 -10.15
N SER A 49 5.48 0.48 -10.53
CA SER A 49 6.65 0.36 -9.67
C SER A 49 7.84 1.08 -10.30
N THR A 50 8.48 1.96 -9.53
CA THR A 50 9.65 2.73 -9.95
C THR A 50 10.83 2.56 -8.99
N GLY A 51 12.02 2.93 -9.46
CA GLY A 51 13.17 3.14 -8.61
C GLY A 51 13.03 4.40 -7.74
N SER A 52 13.89 4.54 -6.73
CA SER A 52 14.03 5.72 -5.89
C SER A 52 15.40 6.37 -6.10
N PRO A 53 15.49 7.71 -6.17
CA PRO A 53 14.36 8.67 -6.15
C PRO A 53 13.57 8.66 -7.47
N ALA A 54 12.29 9.03 -7.43
CA ALA A 54 11.46 9.20 -8.61
C ALA A 54 10.65 10.49 -8.56
N TRP A 55 10.17 10.90 -9.74
CA TRP A 55 9.24 12.01 -9.88
C TRP A 55 7.81 11.56 -9.62
N THR A 56 7.55 11.10 -8.39
CA THR A 56 6.28 10.48 -7.98
C THR A 56 5.08 11.35 -8.30
N LEU A 57 5.13 12.65 -8.00
CA LEU A 57 4.01 13.56 -8.28
C LEU A 57 3.77 13.77 -9.78
N ASP A 58 4.82 13.76 -10.61
CA ASP A 58 4.67 13.87 -12.06
C ASP A 58 3.97 12.66 -12.66
N ILE A 59 4.28 11.46 -12.16
CA ILE A 59 3.60 10.22 -12.55
C ILE A 59 2.14 10.25 -12.06
N TRP A 60 1.90 10.64 -10.82
CA TRP A 60 0.53 10.74 -10.29
C TRP A 60 -0.30 11.73 -11.11
N ARG A 61 0.24 12.90 -11.43
CA ARG A 61 -0.39 13.89 -12.32
C ARG A 61 -0.63 13.33 -13.72
N ALA A 62 0.28 12.52 -14.26
CA ALA A 62 0.09 11.84 -15.54
C ALA A 62 -1.08 10.84 -15.47
N ALA A 63 -1.21 10.07 -14.38
CA ALA A 63 -2.32 9.15 -14.17
C ALA A 63 -3.69 9.87 -14.13
N LEU A 64 -3.74 11.12 -13.67
CA LEU A 64 -4.97 11.94 -13.66
C LEU A 64 -5.52 12.26 -15.05
N HIS A 65 -4.75 12.03 -16.10
CA HIS A 65 -5.26 12.05 -17.46
C HIS A 65 -6.44 11.05 -17.65
N HIS A 66 -6.53 10.04 -16.78
CA HIS A 66 -7.60 9.06 -16.75
C HIS A 66 -8.59 9.25 -15.59
N LYS A 67 -8.61 10.41 -14.92
CA LYS A 67 -9.42 10.64 -13.69
C LYS A 67 -10.91 10.28 -13.79
N SER A 68 -11.50 10.36 -14.98
CA SER A 68 -12.91 10.01 -15.21
C SER A 68 -13.18 8.49 -15.27
N THR A 69 -12.15 7.69 -15.54
CA THR A 69 -12.26 6.24 -15.75
C THR A 69 -11.47 5.43 -14.74
N LEU A 70 -10.40 5.98 -14.17
CA LEU A 70 -9.49 5.30 -13.25
C LEU A 70 -10.21 4.97 -11.93
N LYS A 71 -10.26 3.68 -11.60
CA LYS A 71 -10.89 3.13 -10.38
C LYS A 71 -9.91 2.43 -9.46
N ALA A 72 -8.83 1.87 -9.99
CA ALA A 72 -7.78 1.25 -9.19
C ALA A 72 -6.44 1.89 -9.49
N PHE A 73 -5.74 2.34 -8.46
CA PHE A 73 -4.39 2.86 -8.60
C PHE A 73 -3.48 2.25 -7.54
N ALA A 74 -2.40 1.60 -7.98
CA ALA A 74 -1.35 1.08 -7.12
C ALA A 74 -0.01 1.74 -7.50
N TYR A 75 0.71 2.25 -6.50
CA TYR A 75 2.02 2.87 -6.70
C TYR A 75 3.02 2.33 -5.68
N HIS A 76 4.13 1.84 -6.19
CA HIS A 76 5.20 1.23 -5.42
C HIS A 76 6.53 1.87 -5.82
N GLN A 77 7.39 2.11 -4.85
CA GLN A 77 8.73 2.58 -5.12
C GLN A 77 9.73 1.78 -4.30
N ARG A 78 10.85 1.42 -4.92
CA ARG A 78 11.97 0.74 -4.26
C ARG A 78 13.26 1.49 -4.53
N GLY A 79 14.21 1.44 -3.61
CA GLY A 79 15.51 2.10 -3.70
C GLY A 79 16.62 1.21 -3.18
N ILE A 80 17.86 1.63 -3.41
CA ILE A 80 19.04 1.03 -2.79
C ILE A 80 19.34 1.75 -1.49
N VAL A 81 19.64 1.00 -0.43
CA VAL A 81 20.11 1.57 0.84
C VAL A 81 21.52 2.11 0.65
N LEU A 82 21.68 3.43 0.78
CA LEU A 82 22.95 4.12 0.58
C LEU A 82 23.69 4.43 1.90
N ASP A 83 23.09 4.11 3.04
CA ASP A 83 23.72 4.30 4.35
C ASP A 83 24.79 3.22 4.57
N GLU A 84 26.07 3.60 4.49
CA GLU A 84 27.22 2.70 4.67
C GLU A 84 27.28 2.07 6.07
N ASP A 85 26.68 2.72 7.08
CA ASP A 85 26.62 2.21 8.45
C ASP A 85 25.44 1.25 8.66
N SER A 86 24.53 1.14 7.68
CA SER A 86 23.43 0.20 7.71
C SER A 86 23.93 -1.22 7.47
N PRO A 87 23.47 -2.22 8.26
CA PRO A 87 23.77 -3.63 7.97
C PRO A 87 23.18 -4.13 6.64
N TYR A 88 22.41 -3.27 5.95
CA TYR A 88 21.72 -3.54 4.69
C TYR A 88 22.21 -2.63 3.56
N PHE A 89 23.40 -2.03 3.67
CA PHE A 89 24.01 -1.25 2.60
C PHE A 89 23.98 -2.01 1.26
N GLU A 90 23.66 -1.32 0.17
CA GLU A 90 23.46 -1.85 -1.19
C GLU A 90 22.27 -2.79 -1.41
N GLU A 91 21.50 -3.14 -0.37
CA GLU A 91 20.27 -3.92 -0.53
C GLU A 91 19.13 -3.06 -1.11
N GLU A 92 18.29 -3.69 -1.93
CA GLU A 92 17.07 -3.07 -2.46
C GLU A 92 15.93 -3.20 -1.46
N CYS A 93 15.32 -2.09 -1.06
CA CYS A 93 14.16 -2.06 -0.18
C CYS A 93 13.07 -1.12 -0.70
N ASP A 94 11.87 -1.29 -0.17
CA ASP A 94 10.78 -0.35 -0.31
C ASP A 94 11.20 1.06 0.15
N ASN A 95 10.78 2.09 -0.60
CA ASN A 95 10.96 3.47 -0.19
C ASN A 95 9.72 3.98 0.58
N PRO A 96 9.77 4.09 1.92
CA PRO A 96 8.59 4.35 2.75
C PRO A 96 7.95 5.72 2.53
N ASP A 97 8.69 6.69 1.98
CA ASP A 97 8.19 8.04 1.75
C ASP A 97 7.72 8.30 0.31
N LEU A 98 7.84 7.33 -0.59
CA LEU A 98 7.52 7.47 -2.02
C LEU A 98 8.21 8.68 -2.71
N SER A 99 9.38 9.11 -2.22
CA SER A 99 10.07 10.34 -2.62
C SER A 99 9.23 11.62 -2.41
N LEU A 100 8.18 11.57 -1.59
CA LEU A 100 7.31 12.71 -1.32
C LEU A 100 8.02 13.80 -0.51
N THR A 101 9.02 13.45 0.29
CA THR A 101 9.88 14.39 1.03
C THR A 101 10.65 15.35 0.12
N LEU A 102 10.89 14.98 -1.15
CA LEU A 102 11.45 15.89 -2.15
C LEU A 102 10.51 17.06 -2.50
N TYR A 103 9.24 16.96 -2.09
CA TYR A 103 8.17 17.89 -2.41
C TYR A 103 7.57 18.57 -1.17
N ASP A 104 8.31 18.66 -0.06
CA ASP A 104 7.83 19.27 1.20
C ASP A 104 7.09 20.61 1.00
N LYS A 105 7.60 21.46 0.09
CA LYS A 105 6.96 22.74 -0.26
C LYS A 105 5.60 22.55 -0.92
N GLU A 106 5.50 21.66 -1.91
CA GLU A 106 4.23 21.37 -2.60
C GLU A 106 3.22 20.69 -1.66
N ILE A 107 3.70 19.80 -0.77
CA ILE A 107 2.86 19.13 0.24
C ILE A 107 2.31 20.16 1.24
N ALA A 108 3.14 21.11 1.70
CA ALA A 108 2.68 22.20 2.55
C ALA A 108 1.61 23.07 1.85
N GLU A 109 1.77 23.31 0.54
CA GLU A 109 0.81 24.06 -0.27
C GLU A 109 -0.54 23.36 -0.42
N TRP A 110 -0.59 22.02 -0.43
CA TRP A 110 -1.87 21.28 -0.50
C TRP A 110 -2.80 21.56 0.67
N THR A 111 -2.26 21.89 1.83
CA THR A 111 -3.06 22.34 2.98
C THR A 111 -3.79 23.65 2.66
N SER A 112 -3.16 24.52 1.87
CA SER A 112 -3.74 25.81 1.47
C SER A 112 -4.64 25.69 0.23
N ILE A 113 -4.31 24.79 -0.71
CA ILE A 113 -5.03 24.59 -1.97
C ILE A 113 -5.27 23.08 -2.22
N PRO A 114 -6.27 22.47 -1.55
CA PRO A 114 -6.49 21.02 -1.63
C PRO A 114 -6.78 20.49 -3.05
N SER A 115 -7.29 21.35 -3.95
CA SER A 115 -7.57 20.99 -5.35
C SER A 115 -6.31 20.74 -6.19
N GLN A 116 -5.13 21.15 -5.72
CA GLN A 116 -3.87 20.84 -6.40
C GLN A 116 -3.31 19.47 -6.02
N HIS A 117 -3.86 18.83 -4.98
CA HIS A 117 -3.45 17.49 -4.60
C HIS A 117 -3.80 16.49 -5.71
N PRO A 118 -2.87 15.65 -6.20
CA PRO A 118 -3.15 14.76 -7.32
C PRO A 118 -4.34 13.83 -7.08
N LEU A 119 -4.51 13.34 -5.86
CA LEU A 119 -5.63 12.48 -5.49
C LEU A 119 -6.97 13.21 -5.25
N SER A 120 -7.04 14.54 -5.39
CA SER A 120 -8.28 15.30 -5.14
C SER A 120 -9.35 15.14 -6.22
N GLU A 121 -8.96 14.80 -7.46
CA GLU A 121 -9.89 14.68 -8.58
C GLU A 121 -10.47 13.27 -8.79
N PRO A 122 -9.68 12.19 -8.85
CA PRO A 122 -10.16 10.89 -9.32
C PRO A 122 -11.10 10.23 -8.31
N ASP A 123 -12.13 9.56 -8.82
CA ASP A 123 -13.06 8.76 -8.03
C ASP A 123 -12.56 7.31 -7.92
N LEU A 124 -11.40 7.13 -7.29
CA LEU A 124 -10.78 5.83 -7.05
C LEU A 124 -11.66 4.99 -6.12
N GLU A 125 -11.73 3.69 -6.39
CA GLU A 125 -12.34 2.68 -5.51
C GLU A 125 -11.29 1.95 -4.66
N ILE A 126 -10.08 1.77 -5.18
CA ILE A 126 -8.92 1.24 -4.45
C ILE A 126 -7.67 2.10 -4.70
N LEU A 127 -6.92 2.32 -3.63
CA LEU A 127 -5.60 2.95 -3.65
C LEU A 127 -4.59 2.06 -2.91
N GLY A 128 -3.58 1.59 -3.62
CA GLY A 128 -2.46 0.84 -3.06
C GLY A 128 -1.19 1.67 -3.07
N LEU A 129 -0.55 1.85 -1.92
CA LEU A 129 0.67 2.64 -1.78
C LEU A 129 1.71 1.88 -0.96
N CYS A 130 2.95 1.90 -1.43
CA CYS A 130 4.09 1.52 -0.61
C CYS A 130 4.57 2.73 0.20
N CYS A 131 3.85 3.06 1.25
CA CYS A 131 4.10 4.25 2.06
C CYS A 131 3.90 3.93 3.53
N ASP A 132 4.78 4.44 4.38
CA ASP A 132 4.68 4.26 5.82
C ASP A 132 3.34 4.83 6.34
N PRO A 133 2.60 4.08 7.18
CA PRO A 133 1.37 4.58 7.80
C PRO A 133 1.50 5.95 8.47
N GLU A 134 2.66 6.32 9.01
CA GLU A 134 2.91 7.64 9.62
C GLU A 134 2.72 8.80 8.63
N LEU A 135 3.00 8.58 7.36
CA LEU A 135 2.91 9.60 6.30
C LEU A 135 1.53 9.61 5.62
N LEU A 136 0.80 8.51 5.69
CA LEU A 136 -0.38 8.27 4.87
C LEU A 136 -1.59 9.16 5.20
N GLU A 137 -1.75 9.63 6.44
CA GLU A 137 -2.87 10.52 6.77
C GLU A 137 -2.83 11.80 5.89
N SER A 138 -1.64 12.39 5.72
CA SER A 138 -1.47 13.60 4.90
C SER A 138 -1.83 13.35 3.43
N VAL A 139 -1.36 12.23 2.87
CA VAL A 139 -1.59 11.81 1.49
C VAL A 139 -3.06 11.47 1.22
N LEU A 140 -3.75 10.89 2.21
CA LEU A 140 -5.12 10.41 2.07
C LEU A 140 -6.16 11.46 2.44
N SER A 141 -5.80 12.48 3.23
CA SER A 141 -6.74 13.51 3.70
C SER A 141 -7.62 14.15 2.62
N PRO A 142 -7.16 14.40 1.37
CA PRO A 142 -8.02 14.98 0.32
C PRO A 142 -9.14 14.03 -0.13
N LEU A 143 -8.94 12.72 0.04
CA LEU A 143 -9.93 11.69 -0.29
C LEU A 143 -11.06 11.60 0.75
N ALA A 144 -10.95 12.27 1.90
CA ALA A 144 -12.00 12.28 2.93
C ALA A 144 -13.33 12.88 2.42
N THR A 145 -13.25 13.78 1.43
CA THR A 145 -14.43 14.36 0.78
C THR A 145 -15.07 13.44 -0.27
N LYS A 146 -14.37 12.38 -0.67
CA LYS A 146 -14.81 11.45 -1.72
C LYS A 146 -15.68 10.34 -1.14
N ARG A 147 -16.54 9.82 -2.00
CA ARG A 147 -17.46 8.70 -1.67
C ARG A 147 -17.16 7.41 -2.44
N SER A 148 -16.11 7.42 -3.26
CA SER A 148 -15.76 6.30 -4.12
C SER A 148 -14.77 5.32 -3.47
N LEU A 149 -13.86 5.80 -2.61
CA LEU A 149 -12.76 5.00 -2.08
C LEU A 149 -13.27 4.00 -1.05
N ARG A 150 -13.01 2.71 -1.30
CA ARG A 150 -13.50 1.60 -0.47
C ARG A 150 -12.38 0.76 0.11
N VAL A 151 -11.23 0.70 -0.56
CA VAL A 151 -10.06 -0.08 -0.14
C VAL A 151 -8.80 0.78 -0.14
N ILE A 152 -8.06 0.73 0.96
CA ILE A 152 -6.67 1.18 1.02
C ILE A 152 -5.79 -0.06 1.18
N HIS A 153 -4.72 -0.13 0.39
CA HIS A 153 -3.66 -1.10 0.54
C HIS A 153 -2.37 -0.39 0.90
N ILE A 154 -1.82 -0.74 2.05
CA ILE A 154 -0.51 -0.29 2.52
C ILE A 154 0.46 -1.42 2.25
N ARG A 155 1.30 -1.25 1.25
CA ARG A 155 2.20 -2.30 0.80
C ARG A 155 3.57 -2.16 1.46
N GLN A 156 3.99 -3.21 2.16
CA GLN A 156 5.39 -3.48 2.42
C GLN A 156 5.73 -4.82 1.78
N SER A 157 6.81 -4.87 1.00
CA SER A 157 7.26 -6.06 0.31
C SER A 157 7.74 -7.09 1.32
N ALA A 158 7.25 -8.32 1.19
CA ALA A 158 7.54 -9.35 2.20
C ALA A 158 9.00 -9.80 2.20
N THR A 159 9.73 -9.59 1.09
CA THR A 159 11.18 -9.79 1.03
C THR A 159 11.93 -8.90 2.01
N ASP A 160 11.40 -7.71 2.27
CA ASP A 160 12.04 -6.68 3.08
C ASP A 160 11.85 -7.01 4.57
N LEU A 161 10.80 -7.74 4.95
CA LEU A 161 10.54 -8.17 6.33
C LEU A 161 11.62 -9.11 6.92
N LYS A 162 12.53 -9.63 6.08
CA LYS A 162 13.72 -10.36 6.54
C LYS A 162 14.75 -9.45 7.22
N PHE A 163 14.73 -8.17 6.86
CA PHE A 163 15.76 -7.19 7.19
C PHE A 163 15.19 -5.98 7.94
N TYR A 164 13.93 -5.63 7.67
CA TYR A 164 13.27 -4.46 8.23
C TYR A 164 12.07 -4.84 9.09
N ALA A 165 11.79 -4.01 10.08
CA ALA A 165 10.59 -4.13 10.88
C ALA A 165 9.33 -3.97 10.01
N SER A 166 8.28 -4.70 10.38
CA SER A 166 6.95 -4.53 9.80
C SER A 166 6.40 -3.16 10.17
N TRP A 167 5.90 -2.40 9.18
CA TRP A 167 5.24 -1.11 9.45
C TRP A 167 3.89 -1.26 10.14
N ALA A 168 3.33 -2.47 10.16
CA ALA A 168 1.98 -2.73 10.69
C ALA A 168 1.93 -3.58 11.94
N ILE A 169 2.87 -4.51 12.13
CA ILE A 169 2.82 -5.51 13.19
C ILE A 169 3.97 -5.26 14.16
N GLN A 170 3.64 -5.15 15.45
CA GLN A 170 4.63 -5.08 16.50
C GLN A 170 5.13 -6.50 16.80
N HIS A 171 6.42 -6.73 16.56
CA HIS A 171 7.07 -7.96 17.02
C HIS A 171 7.65 -7.70 18.42
N HIS A 172 7.07 -8.34 19.44
CA HIS A 172 7.79 -8.53 20.69
C HIS A 172 8.88 -9.56 20.41
N PHE A 173 10.12 -9.11 20.23
CA PHE A 173 11.25 -10.01 20.41
C PHE A 173 11.26 -10.36 21.89
N ASP A 174 10.61 -11.46 22.27
CA ASP A 174 10.93 -12.12 23.53
C ASP A 174 12.44 -12.35 23.48
N ALA A 175 13.16 -11.63 24.36
CA ALA A 175 14.60 -11.76 24.47
C ALA A 175 14.93 -13.26 24.55
N PRO A 176 15.89 -13.77 23.77
CA PRO A 176 16.25 -15.18 23.85
C PRO A 176 16.69 -15.44 25.29
N ASP A 177 15.92 -16.27 25.99
CA ASP A 177 16.33 -16.85 27.26
C ASP A 177 17.67 -17.56 26.98
N GLU A 178 18.76 -17.09 27.60
CA GLU A 178 20.15 -17.51 27.36
C GLU A 178 20.43 -18.99 27.71
N SER A 179 19.40 -19.82 27.85
CA SER A 179 19.50 -21.20 28.32
C SER A 179 19.39 -22.28 27.23
N SER A 180 19.17 -21.95 25.95
CA SER A 180 19.00 -22.96 24.90
C SER A 180 19.94 -22.77 23.70
N LYS A 181 21.18 -23.23 23.80
CA LYS A 181 22.02 -23.51 22.62
C LYS A 181 21.44 -24.70 21.86
N SER A 182 20.85 -24.46 20.70
CA SER A 182 20.59 -25.50 19.70
C SER A 182 20.67 -24.91 18.30
N ASP A 183 21.79 -25.17 17.63
CA ASP A 183 22.02 -24.92 16.21
C ASP A 183 20.98 -25.67 15.37
N THR A 184 19.97 -24.97 14.82
CA THR A 184 19.22 -25.41 13.64
C THR A 184 18.54 -24.21 12.97
N PRO A 185 18.42 -24.17 11.62
CA PRO A 185 17.74 -23.10 10.92
C PRO A 185 16.23 -23.18 11.22
N THR A 186 15.69 -22.12 11.80
CA THR A 186 14.28 -22.00 12.20
C THR A 186 13.37 -22.08 10.98
N THR A 187 12.93 -23.30 10.67
CA THR A 187 11.79 -23.54 9.78
C THR A 187 10.54 -23.15 10.57
N TYR A 188 9.98 -21.97 10.30
CA TYR A 188 8.70 -21.56 10.85
C TYR A 188 7.59 -22.46 10.28
N GLN A 189 7.36 -23.59 10.94
CA GLN A 189 6.19 -24.42 10.68
C GLN A 189 4.95 -23.66 11.16
N SER A 190 4.06 -23.40 10.20
CA SER A 190 2.67 -23.05 10.46
C SER A 190 2.08 -24.11 11.40
N SER A 191 1.78 -23.72 12.63
CA SER A 191 0.85 -24.45 13.47
C SER A 191 -0.54 -24.26 12.88
N GLN A 192 -0.94 -25.18 12.00
CA GLN A 192 -2.35 -25.49 11.86
C GLN A 192 -2.81 -26.11 13.18
N SER A 193 -3.20 -25.28 14.13
CA SER A 193 -4.05 -25.74 15.23
C SER A 193 -5.47 -25.88 14.68
N GLU A 194 -5.85 -27.11 14.35
CA GLU A 194 -7.25 -27.50 14.25
C GLU A 194 -7.89 -27.34 15.64
N GLY A 195 -8.39 -26.15 15.93
CA GLY A 195 -9.05 -25.84 17.20
C GLY A 195 -9.11 -24.33 17.42
N SER A 196 -10.32 -23.78 17.57
CA SER A 196 -10.66 -22.35 17.71
C SER A 196 -10.15 -21.43 16.59
N GLY A 197 -11.01 -21.20 15.59
CA GLY A 197 -10.74 -20.33 14.45
C GLY A 197 -10.81 -18.82 14.71
N GLU A 198 -10.15 -18.36 15.77
CA GLU A 198 -9.84 -16.95 16.01
C GLU A 198 -8.56 -16.61 15.23
N TYR A 199 -8.60 -15.58 14.38
CA TYR A 199 -7.37 -15.01 13.84
C TYR A 199 -6.56 -14.50 15.02
N VAL A 200 -5.29 -14.92 15.13
CA VAL A 200 -4.38 -14.38 16.14
C VAL A 200 -4.40 -12.86 16.01
N SER A 201 -4.79 -12.18 17.09
CA SER A 201 -4.85 -10.72 17.13
C SER A 201 -3.42 -10.19 17.09
N LEU A 202 -2.95 -9.83 15.89
CA LEU A 202 -1.66 -9.17 15.71
C LEU A 202 -1.71 -7.80 16.38
N GLU A 203 -0.73 -7.52 17.24
CA GLU A 203 -0.59 -6.18 17.81
C GLU A 203 -0.14 -5.22 16.72
N LEU A 204 -0.92 -4.16 16.52
CA LEU A 204 -0.63 -3.17 15.50
C LEU A 204 0.44 -2.20 16.00
N THR A 205 1.32 -1.75 15.11
CA THR A 205 2.19 -0.60 15.38
C THR A 205 1.34 0.64 15.64
N LYS A 206 1.88 1.59 16.42
CA LYS A 206 1.21 2.86 16.69
C LYS A 206 0.84 3.63 15.41
N PRO A 207 1.72 3.78 14.39
CA PRO A 207 1.36 4.47 13.15
C PRO A 207 0.17 3.85 12.42
N LEU A 208 0.12 2.51 12.26
CA LEU A 208 -1.01 1.86 11.61
C LEU A 208 -2.29 1.97 12.44
N HIS A 209 -2.17 1.83 13.76
CA HIS A 209 -3.31 2.01 14.67
C HIS A 209 -3.92 3.41 14.51
N ASP A 210 -3.10 4.45 14.56
CA ASP A 210 -3.55 5.84 14.50
C ASP A 210 -4.16 6.17 13.13
N LEU A 211 -3.52 5.73 12.05
CA LEU A 211 -4.05 5.85 10.69
C LEU A 211 -5.43 5.18 10.57
N ALA A 212 -5.57 3.94 11.07
CA ALA A 212 -6.84 3.23 11.03
C ALA A 212 -7.91 3.92 11.89
N GLN A 213 -7.51 4.43 13.07
CA GLN A 213 -8.40 5.14 13.97
C GLN A 213 -8.96 6.41 13.30
N TRP A 214 -8.10 7.18 12.64
CA TRP A 214 -8.48 8.36 11.86
C TRP A 214 -9.35 7.98 10.64
N ALA A 215 -8.86 7.07 9.79
CA ALA A 215 -9.47 6.74 8.51
C ALA A 215 -10.89 6.18 8.65
N PHE A 216 -11.15 5.37 9.69
CA PHE A 216 -12.48 4.87 10.02
C PHE A 216 -13.26 5.77 10.99
N GLY A 217 -12.66 6.88 11.44
CA GLY A 217 -13.29 7.87 12.30
C GLY A 217 -14.26 8.82 11.56
N PRO A 218 -14.91 9.72 12.30
CA PRO A 218 -15.90 10.65 11.74
C PRO A 218 -15.31 11.69 10.78
N ASN A 219 -14.02 12.03 10.95
CA ASN A 219 -13.29 12.97 10.09
C ASN A 219 -12.45 12.27 9.02
N GLY A 220 -12.53 10.93 8.95
CA GLY A 220 -11.75 10.12 8.04
C GLY A 220 -12.42 9.91 6.68
N LEU A 221 -12.21 8.73 6.13
CA LEU A 221 -12.63 8.34 4.79
C LEU A 221 -14.03 7.72 4.83
N LEU A 222 -15.04 8.49 4.42
CA LEU A 222 -16.46 8.13 4.63
C LEU A 222 -16.88 6.79 4.02
N SER A 223 -16.45 6.50 2.80
CA SER A 223 -16.83 5.26 2.09
C SER A 223 -15.87 4.10 2.31
N LEU A 224 -14.81 4.30 3.10
CA LEU A 224 -13.80 3.27 3.33
C LEU A 224 -14.42 2.07 4.05
N GLU A 225 -14.23 0.90 3.45
CA GLU A 225 -14.69 -0.38 4.00
C GLU A 225 -13.52 -1.18 4.59
N VAL A 226 -12.34 -1.09 3.97
CA VAL A 226 -11.19 -1.93 4.28
C VAL A 226 -9.87 -1.18 4.19
N ILE A 227 -9.00 -1.39 5.17
CA ILE A 227 -7.56 -1.18 5.08
C ILE A 227 -6.90 -2.55 5.11
N VAL A 228 -6.08 -2.85 4.10
CA VAL A 228 -5.20 -4.02 4.12
C VAL A 228 -3.76 -3.58 4.15
N TYR A 229 -2.94 -4.34 4.86
CA TYR A 229 -1.50 -4.17 4.86
C TYR A 229 -0.81 -5.47 4.46
N GLY A 230 0.32 -5.33 3.78
CA GLY A 230 1.26 -6.41 3.49
C GLY A 230 1.42 -6.66 2.00
N ASP A 231 1.99 -7.82 1.69
CA ASP A 231 2.28 -8.25 0.32
C ASP A 231 1.27 -9.30 -0.13
N PHE A 232 0.54 -8.99 -1.20
CA PHE A 232 -0.50 -9.85 -1.77
C PHE A 232 -0.04 -10.54 -3.05
N SER A 233 1.23 -10.37 -3.44
CA SER A 233 1.81 -11.10 -4.56
C SER A 233 1.87 -12.61 -4.30
N TYR A 234 1.95 -13.38 -5.39
CA TYR A 234 2.10 -14.84 -5.38
C TYR A 234 1.06 -15.61 -4.56
N GLU A 235 -0.22 -15.26 -4.72
CA GLU A 235 -1.36 -16.05 -4.27
C GLU A 235 -1.34 -16.42 -2.77
N GLY A 236 -0.99 -15.45 -1.92
CA GLY A 236 -1.04 -15.63 -0.46
C GLY A 236 0.22 -16.22 0.15
N ARG A 237 1.32 -16.32 -0.61
CA ARG A 237 2.66 -16.67 -0.11
C ARG A 237 3.05 -15.94 1.17
N TYR A 238 2.61 -14.69 1.31
CA TYR A 238 2.95 -13.81 2.43
C TYR A 238 1.78 -13.56 3.38
N ALA A 239 0.76 -14.44 3.41
CA ALA A 239 -0.44 -14.24 4.22
C ALA A 239 -0.18 -14.09 5.72
N HIS A 240 0.94 -14.62 6.24
CA HIS A 240 1.30 -14.56 7.65
C HIS A 240 1.66 -13.14 8.14
N SER A 241 2.08 -12.25 7.23
CA SER A 241 2.40 -10.85 7.54
C SER A 241 1.26 -9.88 7.17
N ASN A 242 0.15 -10.38 6.63
CA ASN A 242 -0.92 -9.54 6.11
C ASN A 242 -1.93 -9.17 7.21
N VAL A 243 -2.31 -7.90 7.24
CA VAL A 243 -3.28 -7.36 8.20
C VAL A 243 -4.53 -6.90 7.46
N PHE A 244 -5.70 -7.18 8.04
CA PHE A 244 -7.00 -6.86 7.48
C PHE A 244 -7.86 -6.12 8.50
N LEU A 245 -8.12 -4.84 8.25
CA LEU A 245 -8.89 -3.96 9.14
C LEU A 245 -10.15 -3.48 8.44
N CYS A 246 -11.25 -3.43 9.17
CA CYS A 246 -12.52 -2.89 8.69
C CYS A 246 -13.15 -1.97 9.74
N ARG A 247 -14.11 -1.14 9.30
CA ARG A 247 -14.84 -0.24 10.17
C ARG A 247 -15.59 -0.99 11.26
N ASN A 248 -15.50 -0.51 12.49
CA ASN A 248 -16.27 -1.01 13.61
C ASN A 248 -17.68 -0.39 13.60
N ALA A 249 -18.66 -1.11 13.05
CA ALA A 249 -20.06 -0.65 13.00
C ALA A 249 -20.81 -0.80 14.34
N GLY A 250 -20.23 -1.47 15.34
CA GLY A 250 -20.85 -1.72 16.65
C GLY A 250 -20.97 -0.49 17.57
N LEU A 251 -20.43 0.65 17.15
CA LEU A 251 -20.39 1.89 17.92
C LEU A 251 -21.77 2.51 18.23
N HIS A 252 -22.82 2.09 17.53
CA HIS A 252 -24.18 2.59 17.78
C HIS A 252 -24.89 1.94 18.99
N GLN A 253 -24.28 0.95 19.66
CA GLN A 253 -24.92 0.20 20.76
C GLN A 253 -24.26 0.37 22.14
N MET A 254 -23.23 1.20 22.30
CA MET A 254 -22.49 1.31 23.57
C MET A 254 -22.65 2.70 24.22
N GLN A 255 -22.93 2.71 25.53
CA GLN A 255 -23.13 3.91 26.34
C GLN A 255 -21.86 4.78 26.41
N GLU A 256 -22.04 6.10 26.49
CA GLU A 256 -21.04 7.19 26.45
C GLU A 256 -19.91 7.13 27.51
N GLN A 257 -19.77 6.05 28.27
CA GLN A 257 -18.80 5.95 29.38
C GLN A 257 -17.52 5.17 29.05
N ASP A 258 -17.41 4.51 27.88
CA ASP A 258 -16.16 3.88 27.43
C ASP A 258 -15.34 4.86 26.56
N MET A 259 -14.50 5.65 27.23
CA MET A 259 -13.53 6.58 26.63
C MET A 259 -12.39 5.84 25.92
N ALA A 260 -12.68 5.31 24.72
CA ALA A 260 -11.78 5.09 23.57
C ALA A 260 -12.41 4.07 22.61
N CYS A 261 -13.57 4.40 22.05
CA CYS A 261 -14.21 3.54 21.05
C CYS A 261 -13.29 3.37 19.83
N LYS A 262 -12.73 2.16 19.64
CA LYS A 262 -11.96 1.81 18.44
C LYS A 262 -12.86 1.92 17.22
N THR A 263 -12.50 2.79 16.27
CA THR A 263 -13.29 3.02 15.04
C THR A 263 -13.13 1.88 14.03
N PHE A 264 -12.18 0.98 14.27
CA PHE A 264 -11.86 -0.16 13.44
C PHE A 264 -11.78 -1.46 14.25
N ARG A 265 -11.78 -2.58 13.54
CA ARG A 265 -11.53 -3.91 14.08
C ARG A 265 -10.86 -4.81 13.03
N HIS A 266 -10.24 -5.89 13.48
CA HIS A 266 -9.76 -6.94 12.59
C HIS A 266 -10.93 -7.64 11.88
N PHE A 267 -10.63 -8.23 10.72
CA PHE A 267 -11.57 -9.09 10.01
C PHE A 267 -11.99 -10.29 10.87
N SER A 268 -13.24 -10.68 10.67
CA SER A 268 -13.85 -11.87 11.24
C SER A 268 -14.32 -12.80 10.12
N ARG A 269 -14.67 -14.04 10.46
CA ARG A 269 -15.30 -14.98 9.52
C ARG A 269 -16.62 -14.46 8.93
N GLY A 270 -17.26 -13.48 9.57
CA GLY A 270 -18.51 -12.86 9.11
C GLY A 270 -18.34 -11.87 7.96
N ASP A 271 -17.12 -11.36 7.73
CA ASP A 271 -16.86 -10.24 6.79
C ASP A 271 -16.77 -10.72 5.33
N ARG A 272 -17.85 -11.34 4.84
CA ARG A 272 -17.94 -11.86 3.46
C ARG A 272 -17.86 -10.74 2.43
N ARG A 273 -18.61 -9.65 2.64
CA ARG A 273 -18.65 -8.49 1.74
C ARG A 273 -17.26 -7.88 1.54
N GLN A 274 -16.50 -7.72 2.63
CA GLN A 274 -15.15 -7.15 2.58
C GLN A 274 -14.19 -8.09 1.86
N ARG A 275 -14.33 -9.41 2.04
CA ARG A 275 -13.54 -10.39 1.27
C ARG A 275 -13.88 -10.39 -0.21
N ASP A 276 -15.17 -10.31 -0.57
CA ASP A 276 -15.60 -10.20 -1.97
C ASP A 276 -15.04 -8.91 -2.61
N LEU A 277 -14.98 -7.83 -1.83
CA LEU A 277 -14.37 -6.57 -2.25
C LEU A 277 -12.86 -6.71 -2.49
N LEU A 278 -12.12 -7.40 -1.63
CA LEU A 278 -10.70 -7.67 -1.83
C LEU A 278 -10.47 -8.61 -3.02
N ASN A 279 -11.33 -9.61 -3.22
CA ASN A 279 -11.29 -10.48 -4.40
C ASN A 279 -11.53 -9.70 -5.70
N LYS A 280 -12.43 -8.72 -5.71
CA LYS A 280 -12.65 -7.80 -6.86
C LYS A 280 -11.36 -7.08 -7.25
N TYR A 281 -10.52 -6.75 -6.27
CA TYR A 281 -9.29 -5.97 -6.46
C TYR A 281 -8.00 -6.77 -6.32
N SER A 282 -8.06 -8.10 -6.37
CA SER A 282 -6.90 -8.98 -6.17
C SER A 282 -5.75 -8.66 -7.11
N SER A 283 -6.03 -8.35 -8.38
CA SER A 283 -5.01 -7.95 -9.35
C SER A 283 -4.28 -6.67 -8.96
N ALA A 284 -4.98 -5.67 -8.42
CA ALA A 284 -4.36 -4.42 -7.96
C ALA A 284 -3.54 -4.61 -6.68
N LEU A 285 -4.01 -5.48 -5.78
CA LEU A 285 -3.31 -5.82 -4.54
C LEU A 285 -2.00 -6.59 -4.81
N ALA A 286 -2.01 -7.47 -5.81
CA ALA A 286 -0.88 -8.33 -6.18
C ALA A 286 0.10 -7.71 -7.19
N ALA A 287 -0.22 -6.53 -7.73
CA ALA A 287 0.53 -5.89 -8.81
C ALA A 287 1.97 -5.54 -8.39
N CYS A 288 2.88 -5.41 -9.34
CA CYS A 288 4.29 -5.07 -9.12
C CYS A 288 4.99 -6.00 -8.11
N PRO A 289 4.95 -7.33 -8.27
CA PRO A 289 5.56 -8.26 -7.32
C PRO A 289 7.08 -8.05 -7.21
N THR A 290 7.63 -8.34 -6.03
CA THR A 290 9.08 -8.32 -5.78
C THR A 290 9.60 -9.73 -5.53
N GLY A 291 10.88 -9.97 -5.77
CA GLY A 291 11.49 -11.29 -5.63
C GLY A 291 11.13 -12.27 -6.75
N LEU A 292 11.58 -13.52 -6.60
CA LEU A 292 11.43 -14.56 -7.62
C LEU A 292 10.06 -15.26 -7.56
N LEU A 293 9.53 -15.60 -8.73
CA LEU A 293 8.29 -16.39 -8.85
C LEU A 293 8.43 -17.79 -8.23
N PHE A 294 9.63 -18.37 -8.25
CA PHE A 294 9.95 -19.65 -7.63
C PHE A 294 10.98 -19.42 -6.52
N GLN A 295 10.73 -20.00 -5.35
CA GLN A 295 11.73 -20.14 -4.29
C GLN A 295 12.35 -21.53 -4.45
N ASP A 296 13.68 -21.63 -4.49
CA ASP A 296 14.41 -22.91 -4.55
C ASP A 296 14.19 -23.75 -3.28
#